data_AF-A0A2H0WAR9-F1
#
_entry.id   AF-A0A2H0WAR9-F1
#
_cell.length_a   1.000
_cell.length_b   1.000
_cell.length_c   1.000
_cell.angle_alpha   90.00
_cell.angle_beta   90.00
_cell.angle_gamma   90.00
#
_symmetry.space_group_name_H-M   'P 1'
#
loop_
_entity.id
_entity.type
_entity.pdbx_description
1 polymer ?
#
loop_
_entity_poly.entity_id
_entity_poly.type
_entity_poly.pdbx_seq_one_letter_code
_entity_poly.pdbx_strand_id
1 'polypeptide(L)'
;LSQLFPEDTEVLTLKTALRERLALDIIAKRPSSQATTYIPAREEKDPETTAILKKIENSMHNFLDQEKKDKESMARNFAIAHMLWENEDAAVSFLDRIQNQTPADDWLRAELLLRGRRFLELLDLLVNLQQKYATDPEVVFSSNYLKAQALWGLNQRSQAIEILEGLMQARPQYRSAHALLDEWREESF
;
A
#
# COMPACT_ATOMS: atom_id res chain seq x y z
N LEU A 1 6.08 -44.48 38.19
CA LEU A 1 5.62 -45.50 37.21
C LEU A 1 6.70 -45.87 36.18
N SER A 2 7.40 -44.92 35.56
CA SER A 2 8.45 -45.21 34.56
C SER A 2 9.78 -45.75 35.10
N GLN A 3 10.01 -45.72 36.42
CA GLN A 3 11.13 -46.40 37.07
C GLN A 3 10.78 -47.85 37.49
N LEU A 4 9.51 -48.23 37.43
CA LEU A 4 9.02 -49.53 37.90
C LEU A 4 8.85 -50.54 36.75
N PHE A 5 8.64 -50.08 35.50
CA PHE A 5 8.43 -50.95 34.34
C PHE A 5 9.11 -50.37 33.08
N PRO A 6 10.44 -50.53 32.93
CA PRO A 6 11.21 -49.94 31.84
C PRO A 6 11.03 -50.62 30.47
N GLU A 7 10.62 -51.89 30.43
CA GLU A 7 10.45 -52.67 29.19
C GLU A 7 8.99 -52.84 28.75
N ASP A 8 8.04 -52.24 29.49
CA ASP A 8 6.63 -52.38 29.18
C ASP A 8 6.25 -51.50 27.98
N THR A 9 5.97 -52.17 26.86
CA THR A 9 5.61 -51.54 25.59
C THR A 9 4.34 -50.69 25.70
N GLU A 10 3.39 -51.06 26.55
CA GLU A 10 2.16 -50.28 26.74
C GLU A 10 2.46 -48.95 27.44
N VAL A 11 3.36 -48.96 28.43
CA VAL A 11 3.79 -47.73 29.13
C VAL A 11 4.56 -46.78 28.20
N LEU A 12 5.34 -47.32 27.26
CA LEU A 12 6.05 -46.52 26.25
C LEU A 12 5.10 -45.88 25.23
N THR A 13 4.08 -46.62 24.77
CA THR A 13 3.07 -46.08 23.84
C THR A 13 2.22 -44.98 24.50
N LEU A 14 1.82 -45.17 25.76
CA LEU A 14 1.10 -44.14 26.51
C LEU A 14 1.94 -42.87 26.72
N LYS A 15 3.25 -43.03 26.92
CA LYS A 15 4.18 -41.90 27.09
C LYS A 15 4.39 -41.12 25.79
N THR A 16 4.47 -41.80 24.65
CA THR A 16 4.59 -41.16 23.34
C THR A 16 3.31 -40.41 22.98
N ALA A 17 2.15 -41.05 23.16
CA ALA A 17 0.84 -40.41 22.97
C ALA A 17 0.64 -39.17 23.87
N LEU A 18 1.09 -39.23 25.13
CA LEU A 18 1.01 -38.09 26.05
C LEU A 18 1.94 -36.94 25.63
N ARG A 19 3.15 -37.26 25.13
CA ARG A 19 4.06 -36.24 24.58
C ARG A 19 3.51 -35.58 23.32
N GLU A 20 2.91 -36.35 22.42
CA GLU A 20 2.27 -35.82 21.22
C GLU A 20 1.10 -34.90 21.58
N ARG A 21 0.26 -35.31 22.53
CA ARG A 21 -0.85 -34.49 23.01
C ARG A 21 -0.39 -33.19 23.65
N LEU A 22 0.69 -33.22 24.44
CA LEU A 22 1.30 -32.02 25.01
C LEU A 22 1.93 -31.13 23.94
N ALA A 23 2.57 -31.70 22.92
CA ALA A 23 3.12 -30.95 21.80
C ALA A 23 2.01 -30.22 21.02
N LEU A 24 0.90 -30.89 20.75
CA LEU A 24 -0.28 -30.29 20.12
C LEU A 24 -0.90 -29.19 20.98
N ASP A 25 -0.97 -29.39 22.30
CA ASP A 25 -1.51 -28.39 23.23
C ASP A 25 -0.60 -27.16 23.35
N ILE A 26 0.73 -27.33 23.23
CA ILE A 26 1.69 -26.20 23.15
C ILE A 26 1.54 -25.43 21.84
N ILE A 27 1.31 -26.13 20.71
CA ILE A 27 1.06 -25.49 19.41
C ILE A 27 -0.27 -24.73 19.44
N ALA A 28 -1.32 -25.31 20.02
CA ALA A 28 -2.64 -24.70 20.14
C ALA A 28 -2.69 -23.53 21.15
N LYS A 29 -1.88 -23.59 22.21
CA LYS A 29 -1.77 -22.52 23.23
C LYS A 29 -0.74 -21.46 22.91
N ARG A 30 -0.04 -21.54 21.77
CA ARG A 30 0.70 -20.38 21.28
C ARG A 30 -0.36 -19.32 21.03
N PRO A 31 -0.42 -18.22 21.82
CA PRO A 31 -1.25 -17.11 21.40
C PRO A 31 -0.74 -16.79 20.00
N SER A 32 -1.64 -16.80 19.01
CA SER A 32 -1.42 -16.02 17.81
C SER A 32 -0.98 -14.67 18.38
N SER A 33 0.31 -14.34 18.30
CA SER A 33 0.73 -12.99 18.61
C SER A 33 -0.21 -12.20 17.74
N GLN A 34 -1.11 -11.42 18.33
CA GLN A 34 -1.87 -10.46 17.57
C GLN A 34 -0.79 -9.76 16.78
N ALA A 35 -0.71 -10.07 15.49
CA ALA A 35 0.23 -9.43 14.61
C ALA A 35 -0.30 -8.01 14.65
N THR A 36 0.27 -7.19 15.54
CA THR A 36 0.17 -5.74 15.46
C THR A 36 0.66 -5.48 14.07
N THR A 37 -0.30 -5.35 13.16
CA THR A 37 -0.03 -5.29 11.73
C THR A 37 0.96 -4.16 11.58
N TYR A 38 2.15 -4.50 11.12
CA TYR A 38 3.19 -3.53 10.93
C TYR A 38 2.77 -2.70 9.73
N ILE A 39 2.01 -1.64 9.99
CA ILE A 39 1.91 -0.55 9.03
C ILE A 39 3.26 0.14 9.17
N PRO A 40 4.19 -0.01 8.21
CA PRO A 40 5.46 0.71 8.30
C PRO A 40 5.13 2.16 8.57
N ALA A 41 5.66 2.76 9.63
CA ALA A 41 5.49 4.19 9.84
C ALA A 41 6.05 4.91 8.60
N ARG A 42 5.52 6.09 8.24
CA ARG A 42 6.21 6.94 7.25
C ARG A 42 7.59 7.18 7.84
N GLU A 43 8.64 6.69 7.18
CA GLU A 43 10.00 6.88 7.68
C GLU A 43 10.24 8.38 7.73
N GLU A 44 10.40 8.90 8.95
CA GLU A 44 10.73 10.31 9.14
C GLU A 44 12.13 10.52 8.58
N LYS A 45 12.20 11.30 7.50
CA LYS A 45 13.48 11.66 6.90
C LYS A 45 14.30 12.46 7.89
N ASP A 46 15.59 12.22 7.85
CA ASP A 46 16.55 12.99 8.61
C ASP A 46 16.38 14.51 8.33
N PRO A 47 16.40 15.37 9.37
CA PRO A 47 16.21 16.81 9.23
C PRO A 47 17.19 17.47 8.25
N GLU A 48 18.42 16.99 8.10
CA GLU A 48 19.36 17.57 7.13
C GLU A 48 18.91 17.26 5.70
N THR A 49 18.47 16.01 5.46
CA THR A 49 17.93 15.59 4.16
C THR A 49 16.70 16.42 3.78
N THR A 50 15.78 16.66 4.71
CA THR A 50 14.59 17.51 4.45
C THR A 50 14.97 18.95 4.14
N ALA A 51 15.98 19.51 4.82
CA ALA A 51 16.48 20.85 4.57
C ALA A 51 17.12 20.99 3.17
N ILE A 52 17.87 19.97 2.73
CA ILE A 52 18.45 19.92 1.38
C ILE A 52 17.35 19.82 0.33
N LEU A 53 16.38 18.91 0.51
CA LEU A 53 15.25 18.75 -0.40
C LEU A 53 14.45 20.04 -0.56
N LYS A 54 14.22 20.76 0.54
CA LYS A 54 13.51 22.05 0.50
C LYS A 54 14.29 23.13 -0.25
N LYS A 55 15.62 23.14 -0.16
CA LYS A 55 16.45 24.05 -0.96
C LYS A 55 16.36 23.72 -2.46
N ILE A 56 16.39 22.43 -2.81
CA ILE A 56 16.23 21.96 -4.19
C ILE A 56 14.85 22.34 -4.73
N GLU A 57 13.79 22.07 -3.96
CA GLU A 57 12.40 22.41 -4.28
C GLU A 57 12.25 23.91 -4.59
N ASN A 58 12.76 24.78 -3.71
CA ASN A 58 12.72 26.23 -3.92
C ASN A 58 13.47 26.66 -5.18
N SER A 59 14.63 26.05 -5.46
CA SER A 59 15.40 26.32 -6.68
C SER A 59 14.61 25.91 -7.93
N MET A 60 13.98 24.74 -7.92
CA MET A 60 13.15 24.24 -9.02
C MET A 60 11.91 25.11 -9.25
N HIS A 61 11.25 25.58 -8.19
CA HIS A 61 10.14 26.53 -8.33
C HIS A 61 10.59 27.86 -8.94
N ASN A 62 11.70 28.41 -8.46
CA ASN A 62 12.28 29.64 -9.03
C ASN A 62 12.62 29.46 -10.52
N PHE A 63 13.16 28.29 -10.90
CA PHE A 63 13.43 27.95 -12.28
C PHE A 63 12.16 27.91 -13.13
N LEU A 64 11.09 27.24 -12.65
CA LEU A 64 9.80 27.20 -13.35
C LEU A 64 9.13 28.57 -13.51
N ASP A 65 9.41 29.52 -12.63
CA ASP A 65 8.86 30.87 -12.72
C ASP A 65 9.63 31.76 -13.69
N GLN A 66 10.89 31.43 -13.96
CA GLN A 66 11.70 32.09 -15.00
C GLN A 66 11.44 31.50 -16.39
N GLU A 67 11.17 30.20 -16.47
CA GLU A 67 10.96 29.49 -17.73
C GLU A 67 9.59 29.80 -18.34
N LYS A 68 9.58 30.19 -19.63
CA LYS A 68 8.36 30.55 -20.36
C LYS A 68 7.95 29.50 -21.38
N LYS A 69 8.90 28.71 -21.87
CA LYS A 69 8.66 27.70 -22.90
C LYS A 69 8.77 26.34 -22.21
N ASP A 70 7.73 25.52 -22.32
CA ASP A 70 7.67 24.16 -21.77
C ASP A 70 7.58 24.05 -20.23
N LYS A 71 7.03 25.08 -19.56
CA LYS A 71 6.81 25.09 -18.11
C LYS A 71 6.08 23.84 -17.59
N GLU A 72 5.05 23.38 -18.29
CA GLU A 72 4.24 22.22 -17.87
C GLU A 72 5.02 20.90 -17.95
N SER A 73 5.77 20.69 -19.05
CA SER A 73 6.61 19.49 -19.20
C SER A 73 7.70 19.45 -18.14
N MET A 74 8.29 20.61 -17.82
CA MET A 74 9.32 20.69 -16.78
C MET A 74 8.75 20.44 -15.39
N ALA A 75 7.56 20.99 -15.08
CA ALA A 75 6.87 20.74 -13.84
C ALA A 75 6.58 19.23 -13.64
N ARG A 76 6.15 18.53 -14.69
CA ARG A 76 5.97 17.08 -14.67
C ARG A 76 7.29 16.35 -14.37
N ASN A 77 8.39 16.73 -15.01
CA ASN A 77 9.69 16.12 -14.76
C ASN A 77 10.16 16.33 -13.30
N PHE A 78 9.93 17.51 -12.73
CA PHE A 78 10.22 17.79 -11.32
C PHE A 78 9.33 16.98 -10.38
N ALA A 79 8.03 16.83 -10.69
CA ALA A 79 7.16 15.95 -9.92
C ALA A 79 7.68 14.50 -9.90
N ILE A 80 8.11 13.96 -11.04
CA ILE A 80 8.70 12.62 -11.13
C ILE A 80 10.01 12.54 -10.34
N ALA A 81 10.89 13.54 -10.42
CA ALA A 81 12.13 13.57 -9.65
C ALA A 81 11.85 13.54 -8.14
N HIS A 82 10.89 14.34 -7.67
CA HIS A 82 10.47 14.35 -6.28
C HIS A 82 9.80 13.03 -5.85
N MET A 83 9.07 12.36 -6.74
CA MET A 83 8.56 10.99 -6.49
C MET A 83 9.70 9.99 -6.26
N LEU A 84 10.77 10.06 -7.07
CA LEU A 84 11.94 9.18 -6.92
C LEU A 84 12.73 9.46 -5.64
N TRP A 85 12.65 10.68 -5.11
CA TRP A 85 13.22 11.07 -3.82
C TRP A 85 12.25 10.89 -2.65
N GLU A 86 11.11 10.22 -2.86
CA GLU A 86 10.07 9.95 -1.85
C GLU A 86 9.55 11.24 -1.20
N ASN A 87 9.51 12.35 -1.95
CA ASN A 87 9.03 13.65 -1.51
C ASN A 87 7.71 13.96 -2.21
N GLU A 88 6.67 13.22 -1.85
CA GLU A 88 5.38 13.24 -2.53
C GLU A 88 4.67 14.59 -2.40
N ASP A 89 4.83 15.25 -1.25
CA ASP A 89 4.19 16.55 -0.99
C ASP A 89 4.68 17.63 -1.97
N ALA A 90 6.00 17.68 -2.21
CA ALA A 90 6.58 18.56 -3.22
C ALA A 90 6.23 18.10 -4.64
N ALA A 91 6.17 16.79 -4.90
CA ALA A 91 5.78 16.29 -6.22
C ALA A 91 4.35 16.75 -6.60
N VAL A 92 3.42 16.70 -5.65
CA VAL A 92 2.05 17.21 -5.84
C VAL A 92 2.05 18.72 -6.10
N SER A 93 2.87 19.50 -5.38
CA SER A 93 2.95 20.96 -5.57
C SER A 93 3.41 21.34 -6.99
N PHE A 94 4.29 20.55 -7.60
CA PHE A 94 4.68 20.75 -9.00
C PHE A 94 3.54 20.43 -9.97
N LEU A 95 2.76 19.36 -9.72
CA LEU A 95 1.60 19.03 -10.56
C LEU A 95 0.48 20.08 -10.47
N ASP A 96 0.35 20.79 -9.35
CA ASP A 96 -0.63 21.88 -9.20
C ASP A 96 -0.29 23.10 -10.08
N ARG A 97 0.94 23.20 -10.59
CA ARG A 97 1.34 24.26 -11.53
C ARG A 97 1.00 23.95 -13.00
N ILE A 98 0.57 22.71 -13.30
CA ILE A 98 0.17 22.31 -14.66
C ILE A 98 -1.27 22.74 -14.87
N GLN A 99 -1.53 23.61 -15.87
CA GLN A 99 -2.87 24.11 -16.15
C GLN A 99 -3.66 23.09 -16.97
N ASN A 100 -3.03 22.52 -18.00
CA ASN A 100 -3.66 21.55 -18.89
C ASN A 100 -3.28 20.12 -18.48
N GLN A 101 -3.99 19.60 -17.47
CA GLN A 101 -3.76 18.24 -16.98
C GLN A 101 -4.16 17.20 -18.03
N THR A 102 -3.20 16.34 -18.38
CA THR A 102 -3.43 15.15 -19.20
C THR A 102 -3.89 13.98 -18.33
N PRO A 103 -4.49 12.92 -18.91
CA PRO A 103 -4.84 11.71 -18.14
C PRO A 103 -3.63 11.11 -17.41
N ALA A 104 -2.43 11.20 -18.00
CA ALA A 104 -1.21 10.73 -17.36
C ALA A 104 -0.86 11.54 -16.09
N ASP A 105 -1.11 12.86 -16.09
CA ASP A 105 -0.89 13.72 -14.92
C ASP A 105 -1.86 13.38 -13.79
N ASP A 106 -3.12 13.11 -14.14
CA ASP A 106 -4.16 12.70 -13.21
C ASP A 106 -3.80 11.39 -12.50
N TRP A 107 -3.33 10.39 -13.26
CA TRP A 107 -2.89 9.11 -12.69
C TRP A 107 -1.59 9.22 -11.91
N LEU A 108 -0.65 10.05 -12.36
CA LEU A 108 0.56 10.34 -11.60
C LEU A 108 0.22 10.99 -10.25
N ARG A 109 -0.74 11.92 -10.24
CA ARG A 109 -1.25 12.53 -9.00
C ARG A 109 -1.88 11.47 -8.09
N ALA A 110 -2.69 10.56 -8.62
CA ALA A 110 -3.29 9.50 -7.83
C ALA A 110 -2.22 8.59 -7.18
N GLU A 111 -1.18 8.20 -7.93
CA GLU A 111 -0.05 7.42 -7.41
C GLU A 111 0.71 8.17 -6.32
N LEU A 112 0.96 9.47 -6.50
CA LEU A 112 1.63 10.32 -5.50
C LEU A 112 0.82 10.44 -4.21
N LEU A 113 -0.50 10.60 -4.30
CA LEU A 113 -1.38 10.67 -3.13
C LEU A 113 -1.41 9.33 -2.39
N LEU A 114 -1.40 8.20 -3.11
CA LEU A 114 -1.31 6.88 -2.50
C LEU A 114 0.01 6.70 -1.73
N ARG A 115 1.14 6.99 -2.37
CA ARG A 115 2.48 6.90 -1.76
C ARG A 115 2.64 7.83 -0.57
N GLY A 116 2.12 9.06 -0.69
CA GLY A 116 2.12 10.07 0.37
C GLY A 116 1.10 9.81 1.49
N ARG A 117 0.35 8.69 1.43
CA ARG A 117 -0.69 8.30 2.41
C ARG A 117 -1.81 9.34 2.57
N ARG A 118 -2.06 10.14 1.53
CA ARG A 118 -3.15 11.13 1.47
C ARG A 118 -4.42 10.47 0.95
N PHE A 119 -4.88 9.45 1.67
CA PHE A 119 -5.92 8.54 1.19
C PHE A 119 -7.27 9.21 0.96
N LEU A 120 -7.66 10.19 1.80
CA LEU A 120 -8.93 10.91 1.63
C LEU A 120 -8.94 11.70 0.31
N GLU A 121 -7.88 12.44 0.04
CA GLU A 121 -7.74 13.21 -1.19
C GLU A 121 -7.65 12.30 -2.43
N LEU A 122 -7.01 11.13 -2.28
CA LEU A 122 -7.01 10.11 -3.32
C LEU A 122 -8.44 9.64 -3.61
N LEU A 123 -9.24 9.32 -2.59
CA LEU A 123 -10.62 8.86 -2.79
C LEU A 123 -11.47 9.91 -3.53
N ASP A 124 -11.34 11.18 -3.16
CA ASP A 124 -12.02 12.29 -3.83
C ASP A 124 -11.56 12.44 -5.29
N LEU A 125 -10.25 12.36 -5.53
CA LEU A 125 -9.68 12.38 -6.88
C LEU A 125 -10.24 11.23 -7.74
N LEU A 126 -10.31 10.01 -7.20
CA LEU A 126 -10.77 8.84 -7.94
C LEU A 126 -12.23 8.97 -8.39
N VAL A 127 -13.10 9.58 -7.57
CA VAL A 127 -14.49 9.89 -7.96
C VAL A 127 -14.51 10.87 -9.14
N ASN A 128 -13.69 11.92 -9.07
CA ASN A 128 -13.58 12.89 -10.15
C ASN A 128 -13.04 12.26 -11.44
N LEU A 129 -12.06 11.34 -11.35
CA LEU A 129 -11.51 10.64 -12.51
C LEU A 129 -12.54 9.71 -13.17
N GLN A 130 -13.32 8.99 -12.38
CA GLN A 130 -14.41 8.15 -12.91
C GLN A 130 -15.46 8.98 -13.67
N GLN A 131 -15.75 10.20 -13.20
CA GLN A 131 -16.66 11.11 -13.90
C GLN A 131 -16.01 11.71 -15.16
N LYS A 132 -14.76 12.17 -15.06
CA LYS A 132 -14.00 12.80 -16.16
C LYS A 132 -13.77 11.85 -17.33
N TYR A 133 -13.53 10.57 -17.03
CA TYR A 133 -13.20 9.54 -18.02
C TYR A 133 -14.21 8.38 -18.02
N ALA A 134 -15.50 8.69 -17.86
CA ALA A 134 -16.58 7.70 -17.74
C ALA A 134 -16.72 6.76 -18.96
N THR A 135 -16.20 7.16 -20.12
CA THR A 135 -16.22 6.35 -21.35
C THR A 135 -15.23 5.20 -21.33
N ASP A 136 -14.19 5.27 -20.50
CA ASP A 136 -13.14 4.26 -20.45
C ASP A 136 -13.38 3.29 -19.28
N PRO A 137 -13.74 2.03 -19.56
CA PRO A 137 -13.96 1.04 -18.50
C PRO A 137 -12.68 0.74 -17.71
N GLU A 138 -11.48 0.96 -18.28
CA GLU A 138 -10.21 0.77 -17.58
C GLU A 138 -10.06 1.69 -16.37
N VAL A 139 -10.65 2.89 -16.45
CA VAL A 139 -10.65 3.87 -15.36
C VAL A 139 -11.43 3.33 -14.16
N VAL A 140 -12.54 2.63 -14.38
CA VAL A 140 -13.32 2.03 -13.30
C VAL A 140 -12.49 0.96 -12.56
N PHE A 141 -11.81 0.08 -13.29
CA PHE A 141 -10.95 -0.95 -12.69
C PHE A 141 -9.73 -0.34 -11.99
N SER A 142 -9.07 0.64 -12.62
CA SER A 142 -7.92 1.35 -12.05
C SER A 142 -8.29 2.10 -10.78
N SER A 143 -9.42 2.82 -10.78
CA SER A 143 -9.90 3.54 -9.62
C SER A 143 -10.34 2.59 -8.51
N ASN A 144 -11.00 1.47 -8.81
CA ASN A 144 -11.37 0.50 -7.78
C ASN A 144 -10.14 -0.16 -7.14
N TYR A 145 -9.10 -0.44 -7.94
CA TYR A 145 -7.84 -0.97 -7.44
C TYR A 145 -7.15 0.01 -6.48
N LEU A 146 -6.98 1.28 -6.88
CA LEU A 146 -6.39 2.30 -6.00
C LEU A 146 -7.26 2.61 -4.78
N LYS A 147 -8.59 2.58 -4.94
CA LYS A 147 -9.55 2.73 -3.84
C LYS A 147 -9.39 1.63 -2.80
N ALA A 148 -9.24 0.37 -3.22
CA ALA A 148 -9.00 -0.72 -2.30
C ALA A 148 -7.71 -0.51 -1.50
N GLN A 149 -6.63 -0.09 -2.15
CA GLN A 149 -5.35 0.22 -1.48
C GLN A 149 -5.48 1.40 -0.50
N ALA A 150 -6.21 2.45 -0.87
CA ALA A 150 -6.48 3.58 0.02
C ALA A 150 -7.29 3.16 1.25
N LEU A 151 -8.33 2.34 1.06
CA LEU A 151 -9.16 1.82 2.15
C LEU A 151 -8.38 0.88 3.08
N TRP A 152 -7.48 0.07 2.52
CA TRP A 152 -6.55 -0.74 3.30
C TRP A 152 -5.67 0.15 4.19
N GLY A 153 -5.08 1.21 3.61
CA GLY A 153 -4.29 2.20 4.34
C GLY A 153 -5.08 2.96 5.43
N LEU A 154 -6.40 3.08 5.28
CA LEU A 154 -7.32 3.63 6.28
C LEU A 154 -7.83 2.60 7.31
N ASN A 155 -7.26 1.39 7.34
CA ASN A 155 -7.67 0.26 8.17
C ASN A 155 -9.10 -0.26 7.92
N GLN A 156 -9.71 0.06 6.78
CA GLN A 156 -11.01 -0.48 6.35
C GLN A 156 -10.83 -1.79 5.56
N ARG A 157 -10.19 -2.78 6.20
CA ARG A 157 -9.71 -4.01 5.52
C ARG A 157 -10.80 -4.83 4.85
N SER A 158 -11.95 -5.00 5.51
CA SER A 158 -13.07 -5.77 4.96
C SER A 158 -13.57 -5.20 3.64
N GLN A 159 -13.77 -3.88 3.58
CA GLN A 159 -14.20 -3.18 2.35
C GLN A 159 -13.11 -3.23 1.27
N ALA A 160 -11.85 -3.10 1.66
CA ALA A 160 -10.73 -3.19 0.73
C ALA A 160 -10.66 -4.56 0.06
N ILE A 161 -10.80 -5.64 0.83
CA ILE A 161 -10.83 -7.02 0.33
C ILE A 161 -12.04 -7.23 -0.59
N GLU A 162 -13.24 -6.82 -0.18
CA GLU A 162 -14.47 -6.97 -0.98
C GLU A 162 -14.34 -6.31 -2.37
N ILE A 163 -13.77 -5.10 -2.42
CA ILE A 163 -13.56 -4.39 -3.70
C ILE A 163 -12.58 -5.14 -4.59
N LEU A 164 -11.48 -5.67 -4.04
CA LEU A 164 -10.50 -6.43 -4.80
C LEU A 164 -11.03 -7.78 -5.28
N GLU A 165 -11.82 -8.47 -4.47
CA GLU A 165 -12.49 -9.71 -4.87
C GLU A 165 -13.47 -9.46 -6.03
N GLY A 166 -14.30 -8.41 -5.93
CA GLY A 166 -15.19 -8.00 -7.00
C GLY A 166 -14.44 -7.64 -8.29
N LEU A 167 -13.29 -6.97 -8.15
CA LEU A 167 -12.42 -6.65 -9.27
C LEU A 167 -11.84 -7.92 -9.92
N MET A 168 -11.39 -8.89 -9.13
CA MET A 168 -10.85 -10.16 -9.63
C MET A 168 -11.91 -11.05 -10.28
N GLN A 169 -13.15 -11.02 -9.81
CA GLN A 169 -14.26 -11.73 -10.47
C GLN A 169 -14.50 -11.19 -11.89
N ALA A 170 -14.41 -9.87 -12.06
CA ALA A 170 -14.57 -9.24 -13.37
C ALA A 170 -13.30 -9.36 -14.25
N ARG A 171 -12.11 -9.25 -13.66
CA ARG A 171 -10.80 -9.33 -14.34
C ARG A 171 -9.76 -10.07 -13.48
N PRO A 172 -9.62 -11.39 -13.63
CA PRO A 172 -8.74 -12.20 -12.78
C PRO A 172 -7.25 -11.84 -12.83
N GLN A 173 -6.76 -11.31 -13.95
CA GLN A 173 -5.35 -10.99 -14.18
C GLN A 173 -5.05 -9.48 -14.10
N TYR A 174 -5.86 -8.75 -13.34
CA TYR A 174 -5.69 -7.31 -13.25
C TYR A 174 -4.50 -6.93 -12.36
N ARG A 175 -3.40 -6.48 -12.99
CA ARG A 175 -2.17 -6.02 -12.31
C ARG A 175 -1.70 -7.04 -11.26
N SER A 176 -1.32 -6.59 -10.07
CA SER A 176 -0.93 -7.42 -8.92
C SER A 176 -2.08 -7.70 -7.95
N ALA A 177 -3.35 -7.56 -8.37
CA ALA A 177 -4.52 -7.75 -7.50
C ALA A 177 -4.50 -9.09 -6.77
N HIS A 178 -4.13 -10.18 -7.45
CA HIS A 178 -4.10 -11.51 -6.85
C HIS A 178 -3.07 -11.60 -5.71
N ALA A 179 -1.82 -11.19 -5.97
CA ALA A 179 -0.75 -11.24 -4.98
C ALA A 179 -1.07 -10.36 -3.76
N LEU A 180 -1.64 -9.18 -4.01
CA LEU A 180 -2.03 -8.24 -2.96
C LEU A 180 -3.16 -8.80 -2.07
N LEU A 181 -4.13 -9.50 -2.67
CA LEU A 181 -5.25 -10.09 -1.96
C LEU A 181 -4.80 -11.28 -1.08
N ASP A 182 -3.86 -12.09 -1.58
CA ASP A 182 -3.28 -13.18 -0.81
C ASP A 182 -2.50 -12.65 0.40
N GLU A 183 -1.64 -11.65 0.21
CA GLU A 183 -0.92 -10.95 1.29
C GLU A 183 -1.87 -10.39 2.35
N TRP A 184 -2.93 -9.69 1.92
CA TRP A 184 -3.89 -9.07 2.83
C TRP A 184 -4.72 -10.07 3.63
N ARG A 185 -4.98 -11.24 3.06
CA ARG A 185 -5.65 -12.32 3.78
C ARG A 185 -4.74 -12.90 4.86
N GLU A 186 -3.47 -13.13 4.54
CA GLU A 186 -2.50 -13.60 5.54
C GLU A 186 -2.34 -12.62 6.71
N GLU A 187 -2.41 -11.30 6.47
CA GLU A 187 -2.35 -10.28 7.53
C GLU A 187 -3.65 -10.08 8.34
N SER A 188 -4.78 -10.63 7.86
CA SER A 188 -6.09 -10.45 8.48
C SER A 188 -6.51 -11.59 9.42
N PHE A 189 -5.74 -12.69 9.46
CA PHE A 189 -5.92 -13.85 10.34
C PHE A 189 -4.80 -13.94 11.38
#